data_AF-A0A364V650-F1
#
_entry.id   AF-A0A364V650-F1
#
_cell.length_a   1.000
_cell.length_b   1.000
_cell.length_c   1.000
_cell.angle_alpha   90.00
_cell.angle_beta   90.00
_cell.angle_gamma   90.00
#
_symmetry.space_group_name_H-M   'P 1'
#
loop_
_entity.id
_entity.type
_entity.pdbx_description
1 polymer ?
#
loop_
_entity_poly.entity_id
_entity_poly.type
_entity_poly.pdbx_seq_one_letter_code
_entity_poly.pdbx_strand_id
1 'polypeptide(L)' 'MSQMPLYFLNTQKKLTAHYEWLQINLTDTYELVKRLMPIPSLDVVVKVGKLVLPEKGHHGFYPEAGVVYRTVAPDNP' A
#
# COMPACT_ATOMS: atom_id res chain seq x y z
N MET A 1 2.14 -2.11 -20.29
CA MET A 1 1.67 -3.05 -19.25
C MET A 1 1.39 -2.25 -17.99
N SER A 2 0.22 -2.41 -17.36
CA SER A 2 -0.07 -1.74 -16.10
C SER A 2 0.85 -2.26 -14.99
N GLN A 3 1.54 -1.37 -14.27
CA GLN A 3 2.48 -1.69 -13.20
C GLN A 3 2.08 -1.03 -11.87
N MET A 4 2.54 -1.60 -10.76
CA MET A 4 2.31 -1.06 -9.42
C MET A 4 3.62 -0.97 -8.62
N PRO A 5 4.43 0.07 -8.81
CA PRO A 5 5.61 0.29 -7.98
C PRO A 5 5.21 0.61 -6.53
N LEU A 6 5.99 0.08 -5.58
CA LEU A 6 5.83 0.33 -4.15
C LEU A 6 6.95 1.25 -3.64
N TYR A 7 6.58 2.33 -2.97
CA TYR A 7 7.50 3.31 -2.39
C TYR A 7 7.35 3.33 -0.86
N PHE A 8 8.40 3.00 -0.12
CA PHE A 8 8.36 2.94 1.34
C PHE A 8 9.02 4.18 1.98
N LEU A 9 8.22 4.97 2.69
CA LEU A 9 8.71 6.05 3.55
C LEU A 9 9.05 5.49 4.94
N ASN A 10 10.28 5.01 5.10
CA ASN A 10 10.70 4.25 6.28
C ASN A 10 12.08 4.68 6.83
N THR A 11 12.34 5.98 6.92
CA THR A 11 13.61 6.51 7.48
C THR A 11 13.89 6.00 8.90
N GLN A 12 12.85 5.70 9.68
CA GLN A 12 12.95 5.17 11.05
C GLN A 12 13.07 3.63 11.10
N LYS A 13 13.12 2.93 9.96
CA LYS A 13 13.21 1.46 9.84
C LYS A 13 12.07 0.66 10.50
N LYS A 14 10.98 1.30 10.90
CA LYS A 14 9.84 0.67 11.58
C LYS A 14 9.02 -0.28 10.68
N LEU A 15 9.10 -0.15 9.36
CA LEU A 15 8.44 -1.07 8.43
C LEU A 15 9.34 -2.22 7.98
N THR A 16 10.62 -2.24 8.35
CA THR A 16 11.61 -3.16 7.78
C THR A 16 11.23 -4.63 8.02
N ALA A 17 10.68 -4.95 9.19
CA ALA A 17 10.21 -6.30 9.50
C ALA A 17 9.00 -6.75 8.66
N HIS A 18 8.27 -5.81 8.06
CA HIS A 18 7.04 -6.07 7.29
C HIS A 18 7.21 -5.85 5.80
N TYR A 19 8.40 -5.50 5.31
CA TYR A 19 8.64 -5.17 3.90
C TYR A 19 8.24 -6.29 2.96
N GLU A 20 8.75 -7.49 3.19
CA GLU A 20 8.47 -8.65 2.35
C GLU A 20 6.97 -8.97 2.37
N TRP A 21 6.36 -8.99 3.55
CA TRP A 21 4.93 -9.22 3.69
C TRP A 21 4.09 -8.16 2.96
N LEU A 22 4.41 -6.87 3.13
CA LEU A 22 3.71 -5.77 2.45
C LEU A 22 3.88 -5.85 0.94
N GLN A 23 5.08 -6.17 0.47
CA GLN A 23 5.37 -6.30 -0.96
C GLN A 23 4.60 -7.45 -1.60
N ILE A 24 4.61 -8.63 -0.98
CA ILE A 24 3.86 -9.80 -1.46
C ILE A 24 2.36 -9.49 -1.49
N ASN A 25 1.78 -9.10 -0.36
CA ASN A 25 0.33 -8.95 -0.26
C ASN A 25 -0.21 -7.83 -1.16
N LEU A 26 0.48 -6.71 -1.27
CA LEU A 26 0.05 -5.62 -2.16
C LEU A 26 0.18 -6.01 -3.63
N THR A 27 1.26 -6.69 -4.01
CA THR A 27 1.48 -7.14 -5.40
C THR A 27 0.44 -8.20 -5.78
N ASP A 28 0.20 -9.18 -4.92
CA ASP A 28 -0.81 -10.22 -5.14
C ASP A 28 -2.21 -9.63 -5.27
N THR A 29 -2.55 -8.66 -4.42
CA THR A 29 -3.83 -7.94 -4.50
C THR A 29 -3.97 -7.22 -5.84
N TYR A 30 -2.93 -6.50 -6.28
CA TYR A 30 -2.95 -5.79 -7.55
C TYR A 30 -3.12 -6.74 -8.74
N GLU A 31 -2.40 -7.86 -8.76
CA GLU A 31 -2.52 -8.86 -9.82
C GLU A 31 -3.88 -9.57 -9.80
N LEU A 32 -4.48 -9.80 -8.64
CA LEU A 32 -5.86 -10.30 -8.54
C LEU A 32 -6.87 -9.31 -9.13
N VAL A 33 -6.81 -8.04 -8.76
CA VAL A 33 -7.74 -7.01 -9.25
C VAL A 33 -7.59 -6.81 -10.76
N LYS A 34 -6.35 -6.80 -11.26
CA LYS A 34 -6.04 -6.66 -12.69
C LYS A 34 -6.64 -7.77 -13.56
N ARG A 35 -6.86 -8.98 -13.01
CA ARG A 35 -7.54 -10.07 -13.70
C ARG A 35 -9.06 -9.87 -13.79
N LEU A 36 -9.64 -9.14 -12.84
CA LEU A 36 -11.08 -8.90 -12.76
C LEU A 36 -11.50 -7.68 -13.59
N MET A 37 -10.64 -6.66 -13.69
CA MET A 37 -10.92 -5.47 -14.46
C MET A 37 -9.65 -4.77 -14.97
N PRO A 38 -9.72 -4.04 -16.09
CA PRO A 38 -8.61 -3.21 -16.55
C PRO A 38 -8.36 -2.11 -15.53
N ILE A 39 -7.20 -2.15 -14.89
CA ILE A 39 -6.72 -1.09 -14.00
C ILE A 39 -5.49 -0.40 -14.64
N PRO A 40 -5.41 0.94 -14.55
CA PRO A 40 -4.22 1.67 -14.96
C PRO A 40 -3.04 1.36 -14.02
N SER A 41 -1.83 1.79 -14.40
CA SER A 41 -0.70 1.77 -13.49
C SER A 41 -0.98 2.61 -12.24
N LEU A 42 -0.42 2.19 -11.11
CA LEU A 42 -0.72 2.74 -9.79
C LEU A 42 0.53 2.85 -8.92
N ASP A 43 0.86 4.05 -8.47
CA ASP A 43 1.93 4.24 -7.49
C ASP A 43 1.38 4.00 -6.08
N VAL A 44 2.03 3.15 -5.29
CA VAL A 44 1.64 2.94 -3.88
C VAL A 44 2.74 3.43 -2.96
N VAL A 45 2.43 4.46 -2.18
CA VAL A 45 3.32 5.01 -1.16
C VAL A 45 2.92 4.47 0.21
N VAL A 46 3.80 3.69 0.82
CA VAL A 46 3.62 3.12 2.15
C VAL A 46 4.38 3.95 3.17
N LYS A 47 3.69 4.40 4.24
CA LYS A 47 4.31 5.18 5.31
C LYS A 47 3.92 4.66 6.69
N VAL A 48 4.79 4.87 7.67
CA VAL A 48 4.48 4.65 9.09
C VAL A 48 3.57 5.78 9.58
N GLY A 49 2.52 5.44 10.31
CA GLY A 49 1.71 6.45 10.99
C GLY A 49 0.75 5.84 12.00
N LYS A 50 0.44 6.60 13.06
CA LYS A 50 -0.57 6.22 14.06
C LYS A 50 -2.00 6.56 13.62
N LEU A 51 -2.13 7.46 12.63
CA LEU A 51 -3.41 7.84 12.04
C LEU A 51 -3.77 6.83 10.94
N VAL A 52 -4.09 5.61 11.37
CA VAL A 52 -4.87 4.69 10.55
C VAL A 52 -6.29 5.23 10.62
N LEU A 53 -6.88 5.69 9.51
CA LEU A 53 -8.23 6.24 9.50
C LEU A 53 -9.18 5.26 10.19
N PRO A 54 -9.76 5.62 11.34
CA PRO A 54 -10.63 4.71 12.07
C PRO A 54 -11.93 4.61 11.27
N GLU A 55 -12.33 3.37 10.96
CA GLU A 55 -13.71 2.90 10.67
C GLU A 55 -13.87 1.93 9.47
N LYS A 56 -12.86 1.62 8.65
CA LYS A 56 -13.09 0.78 7.44
C LYS A 56 -12.16 -0.41 7.20
N GLY A 57 -11.36 -0.83 8.17
CA GLY A 57 -10.64 -2.12 8.13
C GLY A 57 -9.45 -2.19 7.16
N HIS A 58 -9.55 -1.77 5.91
CA HIS A 58 -8.44 -1.66 4.96
C HIS A 58 -8.80 -0.69 3.85
N HIS A 59 -8.34 0.57 3.86
CA HIS A 59 -8.42 1.44 2.68
C HIS A 59 -7.27 2.44 2.68
N GLY A 60 -6.46 2.44 1.61
CA GLY A 60 -5.49 3.50 1.35
C GLY A 60 -6.20 4.80 1.01
N PHE A 61 -5.55 5.93 1.28
CA PHE A 61 -6.04 7.27 0.95
C PHE A 61 -5.55 7.67 -0.45
N TYR A 62 -6.43 8.25 -1.26
CA TYR A 62 -6.18 8.64 -2.65
C TYR A 62 -6.23 10.18 -2.74
N PRO A 63 -5.12 10.91 -2.48
CA PRO A 63 -5.10 12.36 -2.61
C PRO A 63 -5.14 12.82 -4.07
N GLU A 64 -4.63 11.99 -4.99
CA GLU A 64 -4.48 12.31 -6.42
C GLU A 64 -4.69 11.06 -7.27
N ALA A 65 -5.16 11.22 -8.51
CA ALA A 65 -5.37 10.08 -9.42
C ALA A 65 -4.04 9.35 -9.70
N GLY A 66 -4.06 8.02 -9.65
CA GLY A 66 -2.88 7.17 -9.82
C GLY A 66 -2.00 6.94 -8.59
N VAL A 67 -2.30 7.50 -7.41
CA VAL A 67 -1.46 7.34 -6.20
C VAL A 67 -2.26 6.88 -4.98
N VAL A 68 -1.85 5.77 -4.37
CA VAL A 68 -2.39 5.26 -3.11
C VAL A 68 -1.40 5.51 -1.98
N TYR A 69 -1.86 6.18 -0.92
CA TYR A 69 -1.14 6.24 0.35
C TYR A 69 -1.66 5.18 1.30
N ARG A 70 -0.80 4.24 1.67
CA ARG A 70 -1.10 3.24 2.71
C ARG A 70 -0.34 3.60 3.99
N THR A 71 -1.10 3.88 5.05
CA THR A 71 -0.54 4.08 6.39
C THR A 71 -0.57 2.75 7.13
N VAL A 72 0.57 2.31 7.65
CA VAL A 72 0.70 1.05 8.40
C VAL A 72 1.08 1.37 9.83
N ALA A 73 0.37 0.77 10.79
CA ALA A 73 0.73 0.74 12.19
C ALA A 73 1.56 -0.53 12.47
N PRO A 74 2.87 -0.46 12.72
CA PRO A 74 3.72 -1.65 12.81
C PRO A 74 3.33 -2.61 13.95
N ASP A 75 2.82 -2.05 15.05
CA ASP A 75 2.39 -2.83 16.22
C ASP A 75 1.03 -3.53 15.98
N ASN A 76 0.34 -3.22 14.88
CA ASN A 76 -0.93 -3.82 14.44
C ASN A 76 -1.04 -3.75 12.89
N PRO A 77 -0.27 -4.59 12.16
CA PRO A 77 -0.01 -4.46 10.72
C PRO A 77 -1.21 -4.76 9.80
#